data_AF-A0A7S3HI29-F1
#
_entry.id   AF-A0A7S3HI29-F1
#
_cell.length_a   1.000
_cell.length_b   1.000
_cell.length_c   1.000
_cell.angle_alpha   90.00
_cell.angle_beta   90.00
_cell.angle_gamma   90.00
#
_symmetry.space_group_name_H-M   'P 1'
#
loop_
_entity.id
_entity.type
_entity.pdbx_description
1 polymer ?
#
loop_
_entity_poly.entity_id
_entity_poly.type
_entity_poly.pdbx_seq_one_letter_code
_entity_poly.pdbx_strand_id
1 'polypeptide(L)'
;WPNVAWPGFQPAAVHLGRLSALENFAFTPIVWPEKLADYEAFMKNYYETDRQDIRMPPLPGLQLGQVWGMSLPDLNPFHETVGAIPGSNLKYVTPVAQYTVSDIYGPMYLSYNLRNTPYFSPALDKVVVCANSSTNATLVRSACGAISDTMGLPFRGPSDPIQKPIQDMQAMLVHPIFPGRNSSTLVGLMSGAMSWKQLLLRAVPTFVSGLDCVIITGAKKSFTYTITDGIPVFRGVGDLHDTQYNRYRRAHALDTQVAQVSSNSTYEIAFYPRRTLLETYTSNLPIIAAVVIVLMFLFCSGVFFAYDILMKREFGRKEAILDTKRRFVRFISHE
;
A
#
# COMPACT_ATOMS: atom_id res chain seq x y z
N TRP A 1 6.08 -4.12 -35.18
CA TRP A 1 6.36 -3.87 -33.76
C TRP A 1 7.84 -3.60 -33.68
N PRO A 2 8.28 -2.39 -33.29
CA PRO A 2 7.86 -1.71 -32.05
C PRO A 2 7.15 -0.34 -32.23
N ASN A 3 6.96 0.12 -33.48
CA ASN A 3 6.44 1.46 -33.79
C ASN A 3 4.93 1.55 -33.56
N VAL A 4 4.52 1.65 -32.31
CA VAL A 4 3.12 1.75 -31.90
C VAL A 4 2.97 2.79 -30.80
N ALA A 5 1.89 3.54 -30.89
CA ALA A 5 1.36 4.35 -29.81
C ALA A 5 -0.14 4.06 -29.72
N TRP A 6 -0.71 4.17 -28.53
CA TRP A 6 -2.14 4.00 -28.28
C TRP A 6 -2.83 5.38 -28.35
N PRO A 7 -3.65 5.65 -29.39
CA PRO A 7 -4.46 6.86 -29.42
C PRO A 7 -5.45 6.87 -28.26
N GLY A 8 -5.50 7.97 -27.51
CA GLY A 8 -6.34 8.08 -26.31
C GLY A 8 -5.76 7.39 -25.07
N PHE A 9 -4.45 7.10 -25.05
CA PHE A 9 -3.77 6.54 -23.90
C PHE A 9 -4.06 7.32 -22.60
N GLN A 10 -3.89 8.64 -22.60
CA GLN A 10 -4.04 9.46 -21.37
C GLN A 10 -5.41 9.33 -20.71
N PRO A 11 -6.55 9.61 -21.39
CA PRO A 11 -7.84 9.49 -20.75
C PRO A 11 -8.10 8.06 -20.26
N ALA A 12 -7.73 7.03 -21.04
CA ALA A 12 -7.89 5.64 -20.64
C ALA A 12 -7.06 5.31 -19.38
N ALA A 13 -5.79 5.71 -19.35
CA ALA A 13 -4.87 5.43 -18.27
C ALA A 13 -5.25 6.14 -16.97
N VAL A 14 -5.78 7.37 -17.03
CA VAL A 14 -6.34 8.08 -15.86
C VAL A 14 -7.53 7.31 -15.27
N HIS A 15 -8.43 6.79 -16.11
CA HIS A 15 -9.54 5.97 -15.66
C HIS A 15 -9.07 4.65 -15.04
N LEU A 16 -8.10 3.98 -15.68
CA LEU A 16 -7.49 2.78 -15.14
C LEU A 16 -6.87 3.02 -13.76
N GLY A 17 -6.17 4.15 -13.55
CA GLY A 17 -5.56 4.50 -12.25
C GLY A 17 -6.56 4.65 -11.12
N ARG A 18 -7.71 5.25 -11.41
CA ARG A 18 -8.79 5.38 -10.44
C ARG A 18 -9.34 4.01 -10.02
N LEU A 19 -9.46 3.08 -10.96
CA LEU A 19 -10.00 1.73 -10.73
C LEU A 19 -8.99 0.79 -10.06
N SER A 20 -7.71 0.86 -10.44
CA SER A 20 -6.68 -0.08 -10.00
C SER A 20 -5.91 0.36 -8.76
N ALA A 21 -6.14 1.59 -8.28
CA ALA A 21 -5.33 2.21 -7.21
C ALA A 21 -3.85 2.41 -7.59
N LEU A 22 -3.51 2.42 -8.88
CA LEU A 22 -2.16 2.72 -9.37
C LEU A 22 -2.04 4.21 -9.67
N GLU A 23 -0.90 4.79 -9.31
CA GLU A 23 -0.67 6.23 -9.43
C GLU A 23 -0.38 6.66 -10.86
N ASN A 24 0.27 5.78 -11.62
CA ASN A 24 0.55 5.99 -13.01
C ASN A 24 0.48 4.67 -13.79
N PHE A 25 0.32 4.81 -15.10
CA PHE A 25 0.52 3.74 -16.07
C PHE A 25 1.53 4.15 -17.10
N ALA A 26 2.31 3.19 -17.59
CA ALA A 26 3.22 3.36 -18.69
C ALA A 26 3.05 2.21 -19.69
N PHE A 27 3.00 2.57 -20.97
CA PHE A 27 3.17 1.63 -22.07
C PHE A 27 4.63 1.64 -22.52
N THR A 28 5.27 0.47 -22.46
CA THR A 28 6.68 0.31 -22.81
C THR A 28 6.86 -0.78 -23.86
N PRO A 29 7.03 -0.44 -25.15
CA PRO A 29 7.28 -1.44 -26.18
C PRO A 29 8.63 -2.13 -25.95
N ILE A 30 8.72 -3.38 -26.38
CA ILE A 30 10.00 -4.09 -26.42
C ILE A 30 10.68 -3.74 -27.73
N VAL A 31 11.84 -3.11 -27.64
CA VAL A 31 12.63 -2.66 -28.78
C VAL A 31 13.97 -3.40 -28.77
N TRP A 32 14.21 -4.17 -29.82
CA TRP A 32 15.49 -4.81 -30.04
C TRP A 32 16.51 -3.80 -30.60
N PRO A 33 17.82 -3.92 -30.29
CA PRO A 33 18.83 -2.95 -30.73
C PRO A 33 18.81 -2.66 -32.23
N GLU A 34 18.58 -3.67 -33.06
CA GLU A 34 18.48 -3.55 -34.53
C GLU A 34 17.23 -2.81 -35.02
N LYS A 35 16.23 -2.59 -34.16
CA LYS A 35 15.01 -1.81 -34.43
C LYS A 35 14.98 -0.46 -33.71
N LEU A 36 16.04 -0.12 -32.98
CA LEU A 36 16.05 1.07 -32.16
C LEU A 36 15.99 2.36 -32.99
N ALA A 37 16.78 2.47 -34.06
CA ALA A 37 16.77 3.66 -34.92
C ALA A 37 15.39 3.90 -35.55
N ASP A 38 14.74 2.85 -36.06
CA ASP A 38 13.38 2.93 -36.62
C ASP A 38 12.35 3.37 -35.56
N TYR A 39 12.52 2.91 -34.32
CA TYR A 39 11.67 3.27 -33.19
C TYR A 39 11.85 4.73 -32.78
N GLU A 40 13.09 5.20 -32.62
CA GLU A 40 13.38 6.59 -32.23
C GLU A 40 12.86 7.58 -33.27
N ALA A 41 13.03 7.27 -34.56
CA ALA A 41 12.46 8.08 -35.65
C ALA A 41 10.93 8.14 -35.58
N PHE A 42 10.27 7.02 -35.33
CA PHE A 42 8.83 6.96 -35.14
C PHE A 42 8.38 7.78 -33.92
N MET A 43 9.02 7.61 -32.77
CA MET A 43 8.65 8.31 -31.53
C MET A 43 8.90 9.80 -31.61
N LYS A 44 9.98 10.23 -32.28
CA LYS A 44 10.22 11.65 -32.56
C LYS A 44 9.03 12.27 -33.31
N ASN A 45 8.63 11.66 -34.43
CA ASN A 45 7.49 12.13 -35.20
C ASN A 45 6.18 12.07 -34.39
N TYR A 46 5.99 11.00 -33.61
CA TYR A 46 4.82 10.88 -32.72
C TYR A 46 4.77 12.03 -31.70
N TYR A 47 5.86 12.30 -30.97
CA TYR A 47 5.90 13.38 -29.97
C TYR A 47 5.80 14.79 -30.58
N GLU A 48 6.29 14.99 -31.81
CA GLU A 48 6.15 16.27 -32.52
C GLU A 48 4.71 16.54 -32.99
N THR A 49 3.94 15.48 -33.24
CA THR A 49 2.59 15.58 -33.83
C THR A 49 1.45 15.34 -32.83
N ASP A 50 1.71 14.59 -31.76
CA ASP A 50 0.72 14.30 -30.73
C ASP A 50 0.38 15.60 -29.97
N ARG A 51 -0.91 15.88 -29.85
CA ARG A 51 -1.42 17.11 -29.21
C ARG A 51 -1.42 17.04 -27.69
N GLN A 52 -0.76 16.05 -27.10
CA GLN A 52 -0.67 15.93 -25.66
C GLN A 52 0.30 16.99 -25.13
N ASP A 53 -0.13 17.77 -24.14
CA ASP A 53 0.66 18.85 -23.52
C ASP A 53 1.89 18.36 -22.73
N ILE A 54 2.22 17.06 -22.81
CA ILE A 54 3.39 16.49 -22.13
C ILE A 54 4.62 16.82 -22.98
N ARG A 55 5.18 17.99 -22.73
CA ARG A 55 6.48 18.37 -23.29
C ARG A 55 7.58 17.86 -22.37
N MET A 56 8.35 16.89 -22.86
CA MET A 56 9.57 16.47 -22.19
C MET A 56 10.52 17.68 -22.13
N PRO A 57 11.01 18.08 -20.95
CA PRO A 57 12.06 19.07 -20.90
C PRO A 57 13.29 18.50 -21.63
N PRO A 58 14.04 19.32 -22.37
CA PRO A 58 15.22 18.85 -23.06
C PRO A 58 16.22 18.31 -22.04
N LEU A 59 16.61 17.05 -22.18
CA LEU A 59 17.73 16.48 -21.44
C LEU A 59 19.03 16.83 -22.16
N PRO A 60 20.06 17.35 -21.46
CA PRO A 60 21.33 17.68 -22.09
C PRO A 60 21.92 16.51 -22.87
N GLY A 61 22.25 16.71 -24.15
CA GLY A 61 22.86 15.70 -25.01
C GLY A 61 21.89 14.64 -25.58
N LEU A 62 20.58 14.78 -25.35
CA LEU A 62 19.56 13.87 -25.90
C LEU A 62 18.59 14.61 -26.80
N GLN A 63 18.19 13.96 -27.89
CA GLN A 63 17.19 14.46 -28.83
C GLN A 63 15.81 13.88 -28.52
N LEU A 64 14.75 14.59 -28.91
CA LEU A 64 13.38 14.12 -28.79
C LEU A 64 13.22 12.77 -29.53
N GLY A 65 12.61 11.80 -28.84
CA GLY A 65 12.40 10.45 -29.36
C GLY A 65 13.54 9.46 -29.05
N GLN A 66 14.74 9.94 -28.72
CA GLN A 66 15.86 9.04 -28.37
C GLN A 66 15.59 8.28 -27.07
N VAL A 67 15.89 6.98 -27.08
CA VAL A 67 15.80 6.13 -25.89
C VAL A 67 16.98 6.42 -25.00
N TRP A 68 16.73 6.67 -23.72
CA TRP A 68 17.79 7.05 -22.80
C TRP A 68 17.78 6.24 -21.51
N GLY A 69 18.97 6.03 -20.97
CA GLY A 69 19.21 5.42 -19.67
C GLY A 69 19.77 6.44 -18.69
N MET A 70 19.91 6.04 -17.43
CA MET A 70 20.49 6.89 -16.39
C MET A 70 21.60 6.13 -15.68
N SER A 71 22.80 6.70 -15.67
CA SER A 71 23.91 6.08 -14.93
C SER A 71 23.62 6.14 -13.43
N LEU A 72 23.94 5.06 -12.72
CA LEU A 72 23.89 5.02 -11.26
C LEU A 72 25.32 4.85 -10.73
N PRO A 73 25.74 5.61 -9.70
CA PRO A 73 24.92 6.51 -8.88
C PRO A 73 24.83 7.96 -9.40
N ASP A 74 25.53 8.33 -10.48
CA ASP A 74 25.75 9.73 -10.87
C ASP A 74 24.53 10.45 -11.47
N LEU A 75 23.47 9.70 -11.81
CA LEU A 75 22.23 10.21 -12.39
C LEU A 75 22.43 10.95 -13.72
N ASN A 76 23.50 10.63 -14.46
CA ASN A 76 23.75 11.24 -15.76
C ASN A 76 22.90 10.51 -16.82
N PRO A 77 22.04 11.24 -17.56
CA PRO A 77 21.31 10.64 -18.67
C PRO A 77 22.27 10.32 -19.81
N PHE A 78 22.03 9.20 -20.51
CA PHE A 78 22.82 8.79 -21.67
C PHE A 78 21.96 8.13 -22.75
N HIS A 79 22.39 8.18 -24.00
CA HIS A 79 21.70 7.52 -25.11
C HIS A 79 21.88 6.00 -25.01
N GLU A 80 20.79 5.28 -24.75
CA GLU A 80 20.81 3.84 -24.50
C GLU A 80 20.55 3.09 -25.80
N THR A 81 21.57 2.38 -26.27
CA THR A 81 21.55 1.73 -27.59
C THR A 81 21.66 0.20 -27.55
N VAL A 82 22.01 -0.36 -26.40
CA VAL A 82 22.41 -1.77 -26.31
C VAL A 82 21.34 -2.58 -25.58
N GLY A 83 20.74 -2.00 -24.55
CA GLY A 83 19.84 -2.72 -23.67
C GLY A 83 20.52 -3.92 -23.02
N ALA A 84 21.79 -3.82 -22.64
CA ALA A 84 22.48 -4.86 -21.88
C ALA A 84 22.44 -4.53 -20.38
N ILE A 85 22.20 -5.54 -19.55
CA ILE A 85 22.17 -5.40 -18.09
C ILE A 85 23.06 -6.47 -17.46
N PRO A 86 23.88 -6.11 -16.45
CA PRO A 86 24.65 -7.09 -15.70
C PRO A 86 23.76 -8.23 -15.17
N GLY A 87 24.10 -9.47 -15.50
CA GLY A 87 23.38 -10.66 -15.05
C GLY A 87 22.18 -11.10 -15.91
N SER A 88 21.85 -10.38 -16.98
CA SER A 88 20.81 -10.79 -17.93
C SER A 88 21.38 -11.13 -19.30
N ASN A 89 20.90 -12.23 -19.89
CA ASN A 89 21.25 -12.63 -21.26
C ASN A 89 20.39 -11.91 -22.32
N LEU A 90 19.34 -11.19 -21.90
CA LEU A 90 18.45 -10.50 -22.81
C LEU A 90 19.02 -9.13 -23.21
N LYS A 91 18.93 -8.82 -24.50
CA LYS A 91 19.40 -7.56 -25.09
C LYS A 91 18.25 -6.82 -25.76
N TYR A 92 17.53 -6.02 -24.99
CA TYR A 92 16.41 -5.20 -25.46
C TYR A 92 16.27 -3.96 -24.57
N VAL A 93 15.61 -2.94 -25.09
CA VAL A 93 15.22 -1.74 -24.35
C VAL A 93 13.70 -1.67 -24.24
N THR A 94 13.22 -1.07 -23.16
CA THR A 94 11.80 -0.83 -22.87
C THR A 94 11.56 0.65 -22.60
N PRO A 95 11.65 1.50 -23.64
CA PRO A 95 11.41 2.93 -23.51
C PRO A 95 9.97 3.18 -23.06
N VAL A 96 9.77 4.16 -22.18
CA VAL A 96 8.43 4.66 -21.87
C VAL A 96 7.90 5.43 -23.07
N ALA A 97 7.06 4.79 -23.88
CA ALA A 97 6.48 5.41 -25.08
C ALA A 97 5.34 6.36 -24.72
N GLN A 98 4.52 5.97 -23.75
CA GLN A 98 3.40 6.76 -23.25
C GLN A 98 3.23 6.48 -21.76
N TYR A 99 2.96 7.49 -20.95
CA TYR A 99 2.62 7.31 -19.53
C TYR A 99 1.80 8.46 -18.99
N THR A 100 1.10 8.23 -17.88
CA THR A 100 0.35 9.27 -17.16
C THR A 100 1.29 10.09 -16.29
N VAL A 101 1.36 11.39 -16.55
CA VAL A 101 2.09 12.33 -15.71
C VAL A 101 1.40 12.45 -14.35
N SER A 102 2.18 12.41 -13.29
CA SER A 102 1.75 12.72 -11.93
C SER A 102 2.78 13.63 -11.26
N ASP A 103 2.42 14.22 -10.13
CA ASP A 103 3.32 15.08 -9.36
C ASP A 103 4.61 14.38 -8.90
N ILE A 104 4.58 13.04 -8.83
CA ILE A 104 5.70 12.20 -8.39
C ILE A 104 6.69 11.94 -9.53
N TYR A 105 6.17 11.72 -10.74
CA TYR A 105 6.99 11.32 -11.90
C TYR A 105 7.33 12.48 -12.83
N GLY A 106 6.52 13.55 -12.86
CA GLY A 106 6.69 14.65 -13.80
C GLY A 106 6.70 14.17 -15.27
N PRO A 107 7.12 15.03 -16.24
CA PRO A 107 7.20 14.73 -17.67
C PRO A 107 8.54 14.10 -18.11
N MET A 108 9.49 13.92 -17.18
CA MET A 108 10.88 13.58 -17.54
C MET A 108 11.09 12.14 -18.00
N TYR A 109 10.11 11.24 -17.86
CA TYR A 109 10.32 9.81 -18.12
C TYR A 109 9.97 9.36 -19.53
N LEU A 110 9.52 10.24 -20.43
CA LEU A 110 9.32 9.87 -21.83
C LEU A 110 10.63 9.34 -22.44
N SER A 111 10.52 8.24 -23.20
CA SER A 111 11.64 7.49 -23.78
C SER A 111 12.68 6.96 -22.78
N TYR A 112 12.43 7.04 -21.47
CA TYR A 112 13.32 6.42 -20.48
C TYR A 112 13.27 4.91 -20.62
N ASN A 113 14.42 4.26 -20.74
CA ASN A 113 14.52 2.82 -20.74
C ASN A 113 14.30 2.30 -19.30
N LEU A 114 13.06 1.91 -18.96
CA LEU A 114 12.75 1.36 -17.62
C LEU A 114 13.63 0.16 -17.27
N ARG A 115 14.05 -0.61 -18.27
CA ARG A 115 14.93 -1.75 -18.09
C ARG A 115 16.31 -1.32 -17.59
N ASN A 116 16.80 -0.12 -17.88
CA ASN A 116 18.06 0.38 -17.34
C ASN A 116 18.05 0.56 -15.80
N THR A 117 16.88 0.57 -15.15
CA THR A 117 16.75 0.65 -13.68
C THR A 117 16.93 -0.72 -13.01
N PRO A 118 17.92 -0.91 -12.11
CA PRO A 118 18.17 -2.20 -11.45
C PRO A 118 17.00 -2.73 -10.59
N TYR A 119 16.14 -1.84 -10.09
CA TYR A 119 14.95 -2.22 -9.32
C TYR A 119 13.86 -2.84 -10.19
N PHE A 120 13.80 -2.47 -11.47
CA PHE A 120 12.73 -2.81 -12.41
C PHE A 120 13.12 -3.92 -13.37
N SER A 121 14.39 -3.95 -13.79
CA SER A 121 14.88 -4.88 -14.81
C SER A 121 14.60 -6.36 -14.52
N PRO A 122 14.70 -6.88 -13.28
CA PRO A 122 14.43 -8.29 -13.02
C PRO A 122 12.95 -8.65 -13.23
N ALA A 123 12.04 -7.71 -12.96
CA ALA A 123 10.61 -7.90 -13.17
C ALA A 123 10.28 -7.92 -14.66
N LEU A 124 10.82 -6.96 -15.42
CA LEU A 124 10.64 -6.87 -16.87
C LEU A 124 11.17 -8.13 -17.57
N ASP A 125 12.40 -8.56 -17.23
CA ASP A 125 13.01 -9.77 -17.79
C ASP A 125 12.19 -11.02 -17.47
N LYS A 126 11.61 -11.10 -16.27
CA LYS A 126 10.75 -12.23 -15.89
C LYS A 126 9.49 -12.30 -16.74
N VAL A 127 8.83 -11.18 -17.00
CA VAL A 127 7.67 -11.13 -17.89
C VAL A 127 8.05 -11.60 -19.29
N VAL A 128 9.19 -11.13 -19.82
CA VAL A 128 9.68 -11.53 -21.15
C VAL A 128 10.02 -13.02 -21.21
N VAL A 129 10.75 -13.54 -20.23
CA VAL A 129 11.10 -14.97 -20.14
C VAL A 129 9.85 -15.84 -20.02
N CYS A 130 8.90 -15.45 -19.15
CA CYS A 130 7.65 -16.17 -18.96
C CYS A 130 6.80 -16.18 -20.23
N ALA A 131 6.65 -15.03 -20.90
CA ALA A 131 5.88 -14.95 -22.13
C ALA A 131 6.51 -15.75 -23.28
N ASN A 132 7.84 -15.86 -23.31
CA ASN A 132 8.55 -16.63 -24.34
C ASN A 132 8.65 -18.14 -24.02
N SER A 133 8.43 -18.56 -22.76
CA SER A 133 8.57 -19.95 -22.35
C SER A 133 7.32 -20.80 -22.61
N SER A 134 6.19 -20.17 -22.93
CA SER A 134 4.91 -20.85 -23.16
C SER A 134 4.26 -20.40 -24.46
N THR A 135 3.72 -21.36 -25.21
CA THR A 135 2.85 -21.10 -26.37
C THR A 135 1.38 -20.93 -25.97
N ASN A 136 1.03 -21.21 -24.70
CA ASN A 136 -0.33 -21.07 -24.21
C ASN A 136 -0.63 -19.60 -23.88
N ALA A 137 -1.26 -18.91 -24.84
CA ALA A 137 -1.60 -17.51 -24.71
C ALA A 137 -2.48 -17.17 -23.50
N THR A 138 -3.37 -18.07 -23.08
CA THR A 138 -4.23 -17.85 -21.91
C THR A 138 -3.40 -17.84 -20.64
N LEU A 139 -2.50 -18.82 -20.50
CA LEU A 139 -1.56 -18.89 -19.38
C LEU A 139 -0.65 -17.67 -19.35
N VAL A 140 -0.11 -17.27 -20.50
CA VAL A 140 0.81 -16.12 -20.55
C VAL A 140 0.10 -14.82 -20.14
N ARG A 141 -1.12 -14.59 -20.64
CA ARG A 141 -1.89 -13.39 -20.31
C ARG A 141 -2.24 -13.31 -18.83
N SER A 142 -2.56 -14.45 -18.22
CA SER A 142 -3.03 -14.46 -16.84
C SER A 142 -1.86 -14.58 -15.86
N ALA A 143 -0.81 -15.36 -16.16
CA ALA A 143 0.22 -15.77 -15.20
C ALA A 143 1.59 -15.07 -15.35
N CYS A 144 1.87 -14.41 -16.49
CA CYS A 144 3.20 -13.81 -16.75
C CYS A 144 3.32 -12.36 -16.31
N GLY A 145 2.50 -11.87 -15.36
CA GLY A 145 2.78 -10.59 -14.72
C GLY A 145 4.03 -10.67 -13.83
N ALA A 146 4.63 -9.52 -13.50
CA ALA A 146 5.66 -9.42 -12.45
C ALA A 146 5.45 -8.17 -11.59
N ILE A 147 5.89 -8.22 -10.33
CA ILE A 147 6.08 -7.05 -9.48
C ILE A 147 7.58 -6.83 -9.28
N SER A 148 8.03 -5.59 -9.43
CA SER A 148 9.44 -5.21 -9.27
C SER A 148 9.87 -5.17 -7.81
N ASP A 149 11.17 -4.97 -7.56
CA ASP A 149 11.63 -4.50 -6.24
C ASP A 149 11.14 -3.06 -6.02
N THR A 150 11.28 -2.59 -4.79
CA THR A 150 10.85 -1.25 -4.40
C THR A 150 11.95 -0.21 -4.57
N MET A 151 11.53 1.03 -4.79
CA MET A 151 12.40 2.18 -4.71
C MET A 151 11.73 3.35 -3.99
N GLY A 152 12.55 4.21 -3.40
CA GLY A 152 12.09 5.35 -2.60
C GLY A 152 11.66 6.54 -3.46
N LEU A 153 10.62 7.22 -3.00
CA LEU A 153 10.08 8.45 -3.56
C LEU A 153 10.29 9.65 -2.62
N PRO A 154 10.49 10.89 -3.13
CA PRO A 154 10.56 11.22 -4.55
C PRO A 154 11.83 10.66 -5.21
N PHE A 155 11.78 10.44 -6.52
CA PHE A 155 12.96 10.02 -7.27
C PHE A 155 14.05 11.08 -7.19
N ARG A 156 15.31 10.65 -7.06
CA ARG A 156 16.43 11.56 -7.28
C ARG A 156 16.52 11.84 -8.79
N GLY A 157 16.15 13.04 -9.19
CA GLY A 157 16.31 13.51 -10.55
C GLY A 157 17.67 14.21 -10.74
N PRO A 158 18.17 14.29 -11.99
CA PRO A 158 19.39 15.05 -12.29
C PRO A 158 19.30 16.53 -11.90
N SER A 159 18.08 17.06 -11.86
CA SER A 159 17.78 18.47 -11.57
C SER A 159 17.43 18.75 -10.10
N ASP A 160 17.47 17.76 -9.20
CA ASP A 160 17.16 17.95 -7.77
C ASP A 160 18.44 17.88 -6.92
N PRO A 161 19.14 19.01 -6.71
CA PRO A 161 20.40 19.05 -5.96
C PRO A 161 20.19 18.80 -4.46
N ILE A 162 18.95 18.89 -3.95
CA ILE A 162 18.63 18.65 -2.55
C ILE A 162 18.01 17.27 -2.44
N GLN A 163 18.70 16.37 -1.73
CA GLN A 163 18.16 15.06 -1.42
C GLN A 163 16.93 15.20 -0.51
N LYS A 164 15.75 15.30 -1.12
CA LYS A 164 14.48 15.26 -0.39
C LYS A 164 14.40 13.95 0.38
N PRO A 165 13.88 13.96 1.62
CA PRO A 165 13.71 12.74 2.39
C PRO A 165 12.77 11.81 1.64
N ILE A 166 13.04 10.51 1.70
CA ILE A 166 12.12 9.50 1.17
C ILE A 166 10.81 9.61 1.98
N GLN A 167 9.69 9.70 1.30
CA GLN A 167 8.35 9.83 1.88
C GLN A 167 7.47 8.61 1.60
N ASP A 168 7.87 7.76 0.67
CA ASP A 168 7.13 6.58 0.24
C ASP A 168 8.08 5.62 -0.48
N MET A 169 7.62 4.38 -0.63
CA MET A 169 8.26 3.34 -1.43
C MET A 169 7.29 2.91 -2.51
N GLN A 170 7.83 2.52 -3.65
CA GLN A 170 7.02 2.18 -4.80
C GLN A 170 7.55 0.95 -5.50
N ALA A 171 6.64 0.07 -5.92
CA ALA A 171 6.93 -1.04 -6.81
C ALA A 171 6.21 -0.83 -8.15
N MET A 172 6.71 -1.47 -9.19
CA MET A 172 6.10 -1.50 -10.50
C MET A 172 5.41 -2.85 -10.72
N LEU A 173 4.12 -2.83 -11.02
CA LEU A 173 3.40 -3.97 -11.57
C LEU A 173 3.61 -3.96 -13.08
N VAL A 174 3.92 -5.11 -13.66
CA VAL A 174 4.19 -5.26 -15.10
C VAL A 174 3.35 -6.40 -15.64
N HIS A 175 2.67 -6.16 -16.76
CA HIS A 175 1.93 -7.17 -17.51
C HIS A 175 2.34 -7.17 -18.99
N PRO A 176 2.38 -8.34 -19.63
CA PRO A 176 2.72 -8.46 -21.04
C PRO A 176 1.61 -7.91 -21.95
N ILE A 177 1.98 -7.26 -23.04
CA ILE A 177 1.07 -6.81 -24.10
C ILE A 177 1.31 -7.61 -25.37
N PHE A 178 0.21 -8.06 -25.96
CA PHE A 178 0.17 -8.81 -27.22
C PHE A 178 -0.64 -8.07 -28.28
N PRO A 179 -0.30 -8.21 -29.57
CA PRO A 179 -1.15 -7.78 -30.67
C PRO A 179 -2.55 -8.40 -30.58
N GLY A 180 -3.59 -7.64 -30.90
CA GLY A 180 -4.98 -8.13 -30.83
C GLY A 180 -5.25 -9.36 -31.70
N ARG A 181 -4.56 -9.51 -32.84
CA ARG A 181 -4.71 -10.65 -33.76
C ARG A 181 -3.67 -11.76 -33.57
N ASN A 182 -2.67 -11.54 -32.73
CA ASN A 182 -1.60 -12.51 -32.50
C ASN A 182 -1.21 -12.51 -31.03
N SER A 183 -1.67 -13.51 -30.31
CA SER A 183 -1.46 -13.65 -28.87
C SER A 183 -0.16 -14.37 -28.49
N SER A 184 0.64 -14.82 -29.46
CA SER A 184 1.90 -15.54 -29.20
C SER A 184 3.13 -14.64 -29.29
N THR A 185 3.01 -13.44 -29.84
CA THR A 185 4.13 -12.50 -29.99
C THR A 185 4.04 -11.40 -28.94
N LEU A 186 4.94 -11.41 -27.96
CA LEU A 186 5.09 -10.32 -27.02
C LEU A 186 5.64 -9.07 -27.73
N VAL A 187 5.00 -7.92 -27.57
CA VAL A 187 5.39 -6.68 -28.29
C VAL A 187 5.66 -5.50 -27.38
N GLY A 188 5.26 -5.59 -26.12
CA GLY A 188 5.43 -4.54 -25.14
C GLY A 188 4.94 -4.97 -23.78
N LEU A 189 5.01 -4.03 -22.85
CA LEU A 189 4.63 -4.21 -21.47
C LEU A 189 3.72 -3.05 -21.07
N MET A 190 2.68 -3.36 -20.29
CA MET A 190 1.95 -2.36 -19.53
C MET A 190 2.53 -2.39 -18.14
N SER A 191 2.93 -1.24 -17.61
CA SER A 191 3.27 -1.14 -16.22
C SER A 191 2.42 -0.11 -15.51
N GLY A 192 2.25 -0.29 -14.21
CA GLY A 192 1.70 0.75 -13.36
C GLY A 192 2.38 0.73 -12.00
N ALA A 193 2.56 1.90 -11.43
CA ALA A 193 3.26 2.00 -10.16
C ALA A 193 2.31 1.96 -8.97
N MET A 194 2.70 1.14 -8.01
CA MET A 194 2.02 0.90 -6.76
C MET A 194 2.78 1.61 -5.65
N SER A 195 2.19 2.69 -5.14
CA SER A 195 2.63 3.36 -3.92
C SER A 195 2.21 2.53 -2.70
N TRP A 196 3.17 2.20 -1.83
CA TRP A 196 2.87 1.50 -0.58
C TRP A 196 2.08 2.39 0.39
N LYS A 197 2.41 3.69 0.44
CA LYS A 197 1.64 4.66 1.22
C LYS A 197 0.17 4.72 0.76
N GLN A 198 -0.10 4.83 -0.54
CA GLN A 198 -1.47 4.87 -1.05
C GLN A 198 -2.21 3.54 -0.82
N LEU A 199 -1.53 2.41 -1.00
CA LEU A 199 -2.11 1.10 -0.72
C LEU A 199 -2.55 0.99 0.75
N LEU A 200 -1.66 1.37 1.68
CA LEU A 200 -1.95 1.35 3.11
C LEU A 200 -3.05 2.35 3.50
N LEU A 201 -3.06 3.55 2.91
CA LEU A 201 -4.08 4.57 3.15
C LEU A 201 -5.49 4.08 2.78
N ARG A 202 -5.60 3.23 1.74
CA ARG A 202 -6.88 2.63 1.32
C ARG A 202 -7.23 1.36 2.11
N ALA A 203 -6.22 0.61 2.54
CA ALA A 203 -6.42 -0.67 3.23
C ALA A 203 -6.71 -0.50 4.72
N VAL A 204 -6.12 0.51 5.38
CA VAL A 204 -6.23 0.71 6.82
C VAL A 204 -7.32 1.74 7.14
N PRO A 205 -8.34 1.39 7.93
CA PRO A 205 -9.41 2.33 8.28
C PRO A 205 -8.88 3.56 9.04
N THR A 206 -9.54 4.71 8.84
CA THR A 206 -9.17 6.00 9.46
C THR A 206 -9.25 6.04 10.98
N PHE A 207 -9.97 5.10 11.60
CA PHE A 207 -10.04 5.01 13.07
C PHE A 207 -8.87 4.23 13.70
N VAL A 208 -8.00 3.61 12.90
CA VAL A 208 -6.87 2.81 13.40
C VAL A 208 -5.66 3.71 13.60
N SER A 209 -5.17 3.80 14.84
CA SER A 209 -3.99 4.60 15.20
C SER A 209 -3.03 3.78 16.04
N GLY A 210 -1.72 3.96 15.83
CA GLY A 210 -0.71 3.22 16.59
C GLY A 210 -0.36 1.86 16.02
N LEU A 211 -0.18 1.76 14.71
CA LEU A 211 0.22 0.52 14.06
C LEU A 211 1.52 0.77 13.29
N ASP A 212 2.53 -0.06 13.49
CA ASP A 212 3.69 -0.09 12.61
C ASP A 212 3.49 -1.18 11.56
N CYS A 213 3.67 -0.82 10.30
CA CYS A 213 3.56 -1.70 9.15
C CYS A 213 4.94 -1.84 8.51
N VAL A 214 5.51 -3.04 8.56
CA VAL A 214 6.81 -3.38 8.01
C VAL A 214 6.57 -4.20 6.76
N ILE A 215 7.05 -3.71 5.62
CA ILE A 215 7.00 -4.43 4.36
C ILE A 215 8.37 -5.05 4.13
N ILE A 216 8.41 -6.35 3.89
CA ILE A 216 9.61 -7.12 3.59
C ILE A 216 9.54 -7.55 2.12
N THR A 217 10.60 -7.28 1.38
CA THR A 217 10.75 -7.66 -0.04
C THR A 217 11.52 -8.98 -0.17
N GLY A 218 11.43 -9.65 -1.32
CA GLY A 218 12.14 -10.92 -1.54
C GLY A 218 13.67 -10.83 -1.42
N ALA A 219 14.25 -9.63 -1.53
CA ALA A 219 15.67 -9.40 -1.28
C ALA A 219 16.02 -9.26 0.22
N LYS A 220 15.09 -9.59 1.13
CA LYS A 220 15.16 -9.35 2.58
C LYS A 220 15.42 -7.88 2.97
N LYS A 221 15.20 -6.95 2.04
CA LYS A 221 15.12 -5.53 2.35
C LYS A 221 13.75 -5.28 2.95
N SER A 222 13.69 -4.44 3.96
CA SER A 222 12.44 -4.00 4.55
C SER A 222 12.33 -2.49 4.60
N PHE A 223 11.13 -1.99 4.82
CA PHE A 223 10.85 -0.59 5.12
C PHE A 223 9.60 -0.49 5.97
N THR A 224 9.49 0.59 6.74
CA THR A 224 8.47 0.72 7.78
C THR A 224 7.61 1.97 7.59
N TYR A 225 6.31 1.82 7.81
CA TYR A 225 5.36 2.91 7.99
C TYR A 225 4.82 2.88 9.42
N THR A 226 4.62 4.05 10.01
CA THR A 226 3.75 4.18 11.19
C THR A 226 2.42 4.73 10.73
N ILE A 227 1.34 4.10 11.16
CA ILE A 227 -0.03 4.48 10.84
C ILE A 227 -0.62 5.19 12.05
N THR A 228 -1.05 6.43 11.82
CA THR A 228 -1.75 7.28 12.78
C THR A 228 -3.05 7.73 12.15
N ASP A 229 -4.17 7.38 12.77
CA ASP A 229 -5.52 7.72 12.30
C ASP A 229 -5.78 7.30 10.84
N GLY A 230 -5.36 6.07 10.51
CA GLY A 230 -5.37 5.47 9.18
C GLY A 230 -4.40 6.09 8.17
N ILE A 231 -3.61 7.10 8.56
CA ILE A 231 -2.65 7.76 7.67
C ILE A 231 -1.28 7.09 7.83
N PRO A 232 -0.76 6.41 6.79
CA PRO A 232 0.58 5.85 6.81
C PRO A 232 1.63 6.95 6.61
N VAL A 233 2.59 7.00 7.52
CA VAL A 233 3.76 7.90 7.48
C VAL A 233 5.02 7.05 7.36
N PHE A 234 5.78 7.27 6.30
CA PHE A 234 7.03 6.55 6.07
C PHE A 234 8.04 6.87 7.18
N ARG A 235 8.56 5.81 7.82
CA ARG A 235 9.56 5.92 8.90
C ARG A 235 10.97 5.83 8.37
N GLY A 236 11.20 4.99 7.36
CA GLY A 236 12.52 4.72 6.84
C GLY A 236 12.67 3.32 6.27
N VAL A 237 13.84 3.09 5.67
CA VAL A 237 14.30 1.77 5.25
C VAL A 237 14.70 0.96 6.49
N GLY A 238 14.42 -0.33 6.46
CA GLY A 238 14.63 -1.27 7.55
C GLY A 238 13.35 -1.56 8.33
N ASP A 239 13.49 -2.50 9.26
CA ASP A 239 12.46 -2.80 10.24
C ASP A 239 12.62 -1.85 11.44
N LEU A 240 11.73 -0.87 11.53
CA LEU A 240 11.78 0.24 12.50
C LEU A 240 10.57 0.23 13.46
N HIS A 241 9.90 -0.91 13.59
CA HIS A 241 8.79 -1.04 14.55
C HIS A 241 9.30 -1.00 16.00
N ASP A 242 8.39 -0.73 16.93
CA ASP A 242 8.68 -0.80 18.35
C ASP A 242 8.82 -2.26 18.82
N THR A 243 10.06 -2.66 19.15
CA THR A 243 10.42 -4.04 19.48
C THR A 243 9.80 -4.55 20.78
N GLN A 244 9.29 -3.67 21.64
CA GLN A 244 8.52 -4.07 22.83
C GLN A 244 7.26 -4.85 22.46
N TYR A 245 6.77 -4.69 21.23
CA TYR A 245 5.55 -5.31 20.73
C TYR A 245 5.78 -6.47 19.75
N ASN A 246 7.01 -7.00 19.66
CA ASN A 246 7.35 -8.17 18.82
C ASN A 246 6.35 -9.33 18.95
N ARG A 247 5.92 -9.62 20.17
CA ARG A 247 5.00 -10.74 20.47
C ARG A 247 3.63 -10.61 19.80
N TYR A 248 3.25 -9.42 19.36
CA TYR A 248 1.96 -9.14 18.73
C TYR A 248 2.03 -9.08 17.21
N ARG A 249 3.18 -9.41 16.61
CA ARG A 249 3.38 -9.45 15.17
C ARG A 249 2.29 -10.25 14.47
N ARG A 250 1.68 -9.65 13.44
CA ARG A 250 0.82 -10.32 12.47
C ARG A 250 1.40 -10.14 11.09
N ALA A 251 1.84 -11.22 10.47
CA ALA A 251 2.46 -11.18 9.16
C ALA A 251 1.69 -12.04 8.15
N HIS A 252 1.59 -11.54 6.93
CA HIS A 252 1.08 -12.28 5.80
C HIS A 252 1.96 -12.03 4.57
N ALA A 253 2.31 -13.11 3.88
CA ALA A 253 2.82 -13.01 2.53
C ALA A 253 1.70 -12.47 1.64
N LEU A 254 1.99 -11.44 0.85
CA LEU A 254 1.13 -11.02 -0.23
C LEU A 254 1.22 -12.11 -1.30
N ASP A 255 0.18 -12.96 -1.32
CA ASP A 255 0.11 -14.02 -2.29
C ASP A 255 -0.08 -13.43 -3.69
N THR A 256 0.94 -13.65 -4.51
CA THR A 256 0.94 -13.23 -5.90
C THR A 256 -0.08 -14.00 -6.76
N GLN A 257 -0.72 -15.04 -6.20
CA GLN A 257 -1.84 -15.74 -6.83
C GLN A 257 -3.07 -14.86 -7.04
N VAL A 258 -3.33 -13.87 -6.17
CA VAL A 258 -4.46 -12.94 -6.35
C VAL A 258 -4.25 -12.06 -7.58
N ALA A 259 -2.99 -11.76 -7.93
CA ALA A 259 -2.65 -11.04 -9.15
C ALA A 259 -2.29 -11.96 -10.33
N GLN A 260 -2.19 -13.29 -10.11
CA GLN A 260 -1.55 -14.23 -11.03
C GLN A 260 -0.22 -13.69 -11.59
N VAL A 261 0.56 -13.05 -10.72
CA VAL A 261 1.81 -12.39 -11.07
C VAL A 261 2.95 -13.33 -10.69
N SER A 262 3.77 -13.74 -11.64
CA SER A 262 5.04 -14.39 -11.34
C SER A 262 6.00 -13.38 -10.67
N SER A 263 6.09 -13.38 -9.34
CA SER A 263 6.98 -12.44 -8.63
C SER A 263 8.38 -13.01 -8.40
N ASN A 264 9.44 -12.20 -8.56
CA ASN A 264 10.77 -12.51 -8.02
C ASN A 264 10.90 -12.07 -6.55
N SER A 265 9.96 -11.29 -6.07
CA SER A 265 9.92 -10.72 -4.73
C SER A 265 8.64 -11.14 -4.04
N THR A 266 8.72 -12.15 -3.19
CA THR A 266 7.66 -12.40 -2.21
C THR A 266 7.61 -11.18 -1.30
N TYR A 267 6.51 -10.45 -1.34
CA TYR A 267 6.27 -9.38 -0.40
C TYR A 267 5.62 -9.97 0.84
N GLU A 268 6.10 -9.61 2.01
CA GLU A 268 5.46 -9.92 3.28
C GLU A 268 5.12 -8.61 3.97
N ILE A 269 3.88 -8.46 4.40
CA ILE A 269 3.45 -7.33 5.23
C ILE A 269 3.34 -7.84 6.66
N ALA A 270 4.05 -7.19 7.57
CA ALA A 270 3.99 -7.46 9.00
C ALA A 270 3.49 -6.23 9.75
N PHE A 271 2.41 -6.40 10.50
CA PHE A 271 1.84 -5.38 11.37
C PHE A 271 2.22 -5.63 12.82
N TYR A 272 2.56 -4.56 13.52
CA TYR A 272 2.91 -4.53 14.93
C TYR A 272 2.09 -3.43 15.62
N PRO A 273 1.32 -3.75 16.67
CA PRO A 273 0.64 -2.73 17.43
C PRO A 273 1.66 -1.88 18.20
N ARG A 274 1.30 -0.63 18.45
CA ARG A 274 2.01 0.26 19.37
C ARG A 274 1.17 0.44 20.64
N ARG A 275 1.76 1.12 21.61
CA ARG A 275 1.10 1.47 22.88
C ARG A 275 -0.31 2.03 22.69
N THR A 276 -0.48 2.99 21.77
CA THR A 276 -1.75 3.68 21.53
C THR A 276 -2.86 2.75 21.03
N LEU A 277 -2.53 1.80 20.13
CA LEU A 277 -3.50 0.80 19.70
C LEU A 277 -3.85 -0.15 20.84
N LEU A 278 -2.84 -0.62 21.59
CA LEU A 278 -3.07 -1.52 22.71
C LEU A 278 -3.92 -0.88 23.79
N GLU A 279 -3.65 0.36 24.19
CA GLU A 279 -4.44 1.09 25.19
C GLU A 279 -5.92 1.22 24.78
N THR A 280 -6.20 1.30 23.47
CA THR A 280 -7.57 1.33 22.94
C THR A 280 -8.31 0.00 23.15
N TYR A 281 -7.61 -1.13 23.05
CA TYR A 281 -8.21 -2.47 23.20
C TYR A 281 -8.03 -3.08 24.60
N THR A 282 -7.08 -2.60 25.39
CA THR A 282 -6.86 -2.97 26.79
C THR A 282 -7.50 -1.89 27.69
N SER A 283 -8.81 -1.70 27.56
CA SER A 283 -9.53 -0.79 28.45
C SER A 283 -9.90 -1.49 29.76
N ASN A 284 -9.71 -0.80 30.88
CA ASN A 284 -10.22 -1.24 32.18
C ASN A 284 -11.75 -1.08 32.30
N LEU A 285 -12.45 -0.70 31.23
CA LEU A 285 -13.91 -0.51 31.21
C LEU A 285 -14.69 -1.70 31.80
N PRO A 286 -14.38 -2.97 31.46
CA PRO A 286 -15.08 -4.12 32.04
C PRO A 286 -14.88 -4.21 33.56
N ILE A 287 -13.68 -3.90 34.04
CA ILE A 287 -13.36 -3.92 35.48
C ILE A 287 -14.09 -2.78 36.19
N ILE A 288 -14.06 -1.56 35.63
CA ILE A 288 -14.77 -0.41 36.18
C ILE A 288 -16.28 -0.67 36.21
N ALA A 289 -16.85 -1.20 35.12
CA ALA A 289 -18.25 -1.57 35.04
C ALA A 289 -18.62 -2.64 36.08
N ALA A 290 -17.78 -3.67 36.26
CA ALA A 290 -17.98 -4.69 37.28
C ALA A 290 -17.95 -4.10 38.70
N VAL A 291 -16.98 -3.23 39.01
CA VAL A 291 -16.90 -2.56 40.31
C VAL A 291 -18.12 -1.68 40.57
N VAL A 292 -18.59 -0.92 39.58
CA VAL A 292 -19.80 -0.09 39.70
C VAL A 292 -21.04 -0.95 39.97
N ILE A 293 -21.20 -2.07 39.27
CA ILE A 293 -22.31 -3.01 39.50
C ILE A 293 -22.26 -3.58 40.92
N VAL A 294 -21.08 -4.00 41.39
CA VAL A 294 -20.91 -4.51 42.76
C VAL A 294 -21.25 -3.45 43.80
N LEU A 295 -20.79 -2.21 43.63
CA LEU A 295 -21.10 -1.10 44.53
C LEU A 295 -22.60 -0.78 44.55
N MET A 296 -23.27 -0.85 43.39
CA MET A 296 -24.72 -0.67 43.31
C MET A 296 -25.48 -1.76 44.08
N PHE A 297 -25.05 -3.01 43.98
CA PHE A 297 -25.63 -4.10 44.77
C PHE A 297 -25.43 -3.90 46.28
N LEU A 298 -24.19 -3.56 46.70
CA LEU A 298 -23.89 -3.29 48.11
C LEU A 298 -24.72 -2.11 48.66
N PHE A 299 -24.89 -1.06 47.86
CA PHE A 299 -25.72 0.09 48.21
C PHE A 299 -27.19 -0.31 48.38
N CYS A 300 -27.78 -1.01 47.41
CA CYS A 300 -29.16 -1.51 47.49
C CYS A 300 -29.35 -2.43 48.70
N SER A 301 -28.43 -3.37 48.95
CA SER A 301 -28.45 -4.22 50.14
C SER A 301 -28.38 -3.41 51.43
N GLY A 302 -27.53 -2.37 51.48
CA GLY A 302 -27.44 -1.46 52.61
C GLY A 302 -28.74 -0.68 52.87
N VAL A 303 -29.40 -0.20 51.81
CA VAL A 303 -30.71 0.47 51.92
C VAL A 303 -31.79 -0.49 52.42
N PHE A 304 -31.85 -1.71 51.90
CA PHE A 304 -32.80 -2.73 52.39
C PHE A 304 -32.53 -3.10 53.85
N PHE A 305 -31.27 -3.22 54.23
CA PHE A 305 -30.90 -3.49 55.62
C PHE A 305 -31.28 -2.34 56.56
N ALA A 306 -31.02 -1.09 56.17
CA ALA A 306 -31.44 0.08 56.92
C ALA A 306 -32.98 0.16 57.04
N TYR A 307 -33.69 -0.10 55.94
CA TYR A 307 -35.15 -0.17 55.93
C TYR A 307 -35.67 -1.25 56.88
N ASP A 308 -35.10 -2.46 56.86
CA ASP A 308 -35.49 -3.55 57.75
C ASP A 308 -35.27 -3.21 59.24
N ILE A 309 -34.17 -2.51 59.57
CA ILE A 309 -33.91 -2.01 60.93
C ILE A 309 -34.98 -0.97 61.34
N LEU A 310 -35.28 -0.01 60.48
CA LEU A 310 -36.30 1.01 60.75
C LEU A 310 -37.69 0.39 60.93
N MET A 311 -38.05 -0.56 60.07
CA MET A 311 -39.31 -1.28 60.15
C MET A 311 -39.41 -2.12 61.42
N LYS A 312 -38.37 -2.87 61.80
CA LYS A 312 -38.33 -3.62 63.07
C LYS A 312 -38.55 -2.73 64.28
N ARG A 313 -37.94 -1.54 64.29
CA ARG A 313 -38.17 -0.52 65.34
C ARG A 313 -39.61 -0.04 65.36
N GLU A 314 -40.19 0.27 64.21
CA GLU A 314 -41.57 0.74 64.14
C GLU A 314 -42.58 -0.34 64.55
N PHE A 315 -42.39 -1.57 64.09
CA PHE A 315 -43.21 -2.72 64.49
C PHE A 315 -43.12 -2.96 66.00
N GLY A 316 -41.92 -2.97 66.58
CA GLY A 316 -41.75 -3.10 68.03
C GLY A 316 -42.46 -1.98 68.80
N ARG A 317 -42.44 -0.74 68.29
CA ARG A 317 -43.19 0.38 68.89
C ARG A 317 -44.70 0.17 68.79
N LYS A 318 -45.21 -0.27 67.63
CA LYS A 318 -46.64 -0.57 67.43
C LYS A 318 -47.11 -1.72 68.32
N GLU A 319 -46.29 -2.76 68.49
CA GLU A 319 -46.59 -3.90 69.35
C GLU A 319 -46.61 -3.50 70.84
N ALA A 320 -45.66 -2.68 71.29
CA ALA A 320 -45.68 -2.11 72.64
C ALA A 320 -46.93 -1.24 72.89
N ILE A 321 -47.35 -0.43 71.91
CA ILE A 321 -48.59 0.35 71.99
C ILE A 321 -49.81 -0.57 72.09
N LEU A 322 -49.89 -1.62 71.27
CA LEU A 322 -50.99 -2.59 71.30
C LEU A 322 -51.04 -3.36 72.62
N ASP A 323 -49.91 -3.78 73.18
CA ASP A 323 -49.87 -4.45 74.49
C ASP A 323 -50.33 -3.51 75.61
N THR A 324 -49.88 -2.25 75.58
CA THR A 324 -50.33 -1.21 76.53
C THR A 324 -51.84 -1.00 76.43
N LYS A 325 -52.38 -0.92 75.19
CA LYS A 325 -53.83 -0.80 74.95
C LYS A 325 -54.60 -2.01 75.49
N ARG A 326 -54.10 -3.24 75.26
CA ARG A 326 -54.71 -4.48 75.80
C ARG A 326 -54.71 -4.50 77.33
N ARG A 327 -53.60 -4.09 77.98
CA ARG A 327 -53.54 -3.98 79.45
C ARG A 327 -54.52 -2.96 79.98
N PHE A 328 -54.62 -1.79 79.35
CA PHE A 328 -55.56 -0.75 79.74
C PHE A 328 -57.02 -1.20 79.66
N VAL A 329 -57.39 -1.91 78.58
CA VAL A 329 -58.74 -2.50 78.45
C VAL A 329 -59.04 -3.52 79.54
N ARG A 330 -58.06 -4.35 79.94
CA ARG A 330 -58.23 -5.28 81.08
C ARG A 330 -58.41 -4.58 82.42
N PHE A 331 -57.81 -3.41 82.62
CA PHE A 331 -58.00 -2.62 83.84
C PHE A 331 -59.43 -2.06 83.92
N ILE A 332 -59.96 -1.52 82.82
CA ILE A 332 -61.32 -0.95 82.80
C ILE A 332 -62.40 -2.02 82.94
N SER A 333 -62.17 -3.27 82.50
CA SER A 333 -63.18 -4.34 82.65
C SER A 333 -63.28 -4.92 84.06
N HIS A 334 -62.45 -4.46 85.00
CA HIS A 334 -62.38 -4.99 86.37
C HIS A 334 -62.75 -3.96 87.46
N GLU A 335 -63.17 -2.75 87.07
CA GLU A 335 -63.89 -1.77 87.91
C GLU A 335 -65.39 -1.81 87.63
#